data_AF-H1BH60-F1
#
_entry.id   AF-H1BH60-F1
#
_cell.length_a   1.000
_cell.length_b   1.000
_cell.length_c   1.000
_cell.angle_alpha   90.00
_cell.angle_beta   90.00
_cell.angle_gamma   90.00
#
_symmetry.space_group_name_H-M   'P 1'
#
loop_
_entity.id
_entity.type
_entity.pdbx_description
1 polymer ?
#
loop_
_entity_poly.entity_id
_entity_poly.type
_entity_poly.pdbx_seq_one_letter_code
_entity_poly.pdbx_strand_id
1 'polypeptide(L)' 'MCVRRYEDNWGELKGKLMERDVLEVLSFSAFAQDESDLEEKLRYCGEKDIHIQVKDARITPDVYLEFPKQKDIKK' A
#
# COMPACT_ATOMS: atom_id res chain seq x y z
N MET A 1 15.16 -6.75 -1.64
CA MET A 1 14.15 -5.93 -2.32
C MET A 1 13.65 -6.72 -3.51
N CYS A 2 12.51 -7.38 -3.33
CA CYS A 2 11.81 -8.09 -4.38
C CYS A 2 10.53 -7.34 -4.73
N VAL A 3 10.14 -7.39 -6.00
CA VAL A 3 8.83 -6.93 -6.44
C VAL A 3 7.90 -8.14 -6.46
N ARG A 4 6.78 -8.06 -5.74
CA ARG A 4 5.77 -9.13 -5.66
C ARG A 4 4.45 -8.58 -6.16
N ARG A 5 3.77 -9.34 -7.01
CA ARG A 5 2.46 -8.96 -7.55
C ARG A 5 1.35 -9.57 -6.69
N TYR A 6 0.35 -8.76 -6.36
CA TYR A 6 -0.87 -9.21 -5.71
C TYR A 6 -1.81 -9.85 -6.75
N GLU A 7 -2.22 -11.09 -6.47
CA GLU A 7 -3.12 -11.88 -7.31
C GLU A 7 -4.23 -12.51 -6.45
N ASP A 8 -4.84 -11.71 -5.58
CA ASP A 8 -5.89 -12.12 -4.65
C ASP A 8 -5.48 -13.22 -3.64
N ASN A 9 -4.17 -13.34 -3.40
CA ASN A 9 -3.54 -14.38 -2.60
C ASN A 9 -2.91 -13.83 -1.31
N TRP A 10 -3.59 -12.89 -0.64
CA TRP A 10 -3.07 -12.19 0.55
C TRP A 10 -2.52 -13.14 1.62
N GLY A 11 -3.24 -14.22 1.94
CA GLY A 11 -2.83 -15.18 2.97
C GLY A 11 -1.46 -15.83 2.71
N GLU A 12 -1.15 -16.11 1.44
CA GLU A 12 0.16 -16.65 1.06
C GLU A 12 1.24 -15.57 0.97
N LEU A 13 0.86 -14.37 0.50
CA LEU A 13 1.78 -13.24 0.34
C LEU A 13 2.25 -12.68 1.67
N LYS A 14 1.37 -12.61 2.67
CA LYS A 14 1.67 -12.05 4.00
C LYS A 14 2.92 -12.68 4.61
N GLY A 15 3.09 -14.00 4.48
CA GLY A 15 4.26 -14.73 4.98
C GLY A 15 5.54 -14.62 4.13
N LYS A 16 5.44 -14.13 2.90
CA LYS A 16 6.57 -14.04 1.94
C LYS A 16 7.13 -12.63 1.81
N LEU A 17 6.35 -11.62 2.17
CA LEU A 17 6.74 -10.21 2.10
C LEU A 17 7.79 -9.89 3.16
N MET A 18 8.87 -9.23 2.74
CA MET A 18 10.00 -8.83 3.58
C MET A 18 10.11 -7.31 3.65
N GLU A 19 10.91 -6.81 4.59
CA GLU A 19 11.24 -5.39 4.70
C GLU A 19 11.77 -4.85 3.36
N ARG A 20 11.25 -3.68 2.93
CA ARG A 20 11.55 -2.99 1.66
C ARG A 20 11.13 -3.74 0.41
N ASP A 21 10.33 -4.80 0.51
CA ASP A 21 9.69 -5.36 -0.67
C ASP A 21 8.68 -4.37 -1.26
N VAL A 22 8.47 -4.49 -2.57
CA VAL A 22 7.43 -3.73 -3.27
C VAL A 22 6.28 -4.67 -3.59
N LEU A 23 5.10 -4.37 -3.08
CA LEU A 23 3.85 -5.05 -3.41
C LEU A 23 3.15 -4.29 -4.55
N GLU A 24 3.18 -4.86 -5.74
CA GLU A 24 2.43 -4.36 -6.89
C GLU A 24 0.97 -4.80 -6.81
N VAL A 25 0.06 -3.83 -6.76
CA VAL A 25 -1.39 -4.03 -6.80
C VAL A 25 -1.97 -3.34 -8.02
N LEU A 26 -3.04 -3.90 -8.60
CA LEU A 26 -3.70 -3.27 -9.74
C LEU A 26 -4.43 -1.99 -9.32
N SER A 27 -5.27 -2.09 -8.28
CA SER A 27 -6.02 -1.01 -7.66
C SER A 27 -6.28 -1.37 -6.18
N PHE A 28 -6.66 -0.40 -5.35
CA PHE A 28 -7.06 -0.71 -3.97
C PHE A 28 -8.36 -1.54 -3.92
N SER A 29 -9.26 -1.36 -4.88
CA SER A 29 -10.49 -2.17 -5.00
C SER A 29 -10.22 -3.62 -5.39
N ALA A 30 -9.13 -3.91 -6.11
CA ALA A 30 -8.69 -5.28 -6.38
C ALA A 30 -7.89 -5.83 -5.19
N PHE A 31 -7.25 -4.96 -4.41
CA PHE A 31 -6.42 -5.34 -3.28
C PHE A 31 -7.22 -5.68 -2.04
N ALA A 32 -8.38 -5.05 -1.84
CA ALA A 32 -9.21 -5.22 -0.66
C ALA A 32 -10.70 -5.31 -0.99
N GLN A 33 -11.43 -6.09 -0.20
CA GLN A 33 -12.88 -6.30 -0.38
C GLN A 33 -13.69 -5.11 0.14
N ASP A 34 -13.22 -4.48 1.21
CA ASP A 34 -13.83 -3.33 1.87
C ASP A 34 -12.75 -2.43 2.51
N GLU A 35 -13.20 -1.32 3.12
CA GLU A 35 -12.30 -0.35 3.76
C GLU A 35 -11.55 -0.93 4.97
N SER A 36 -12.16 -1.85 5.73
CA SER A 36 -11.54 -2.45 6.91
C SER A 36 -10.43 -3.42 6.51
N ASP A 37 -10.67 -4.25 5.49
CA ASP A 37 -9.66 -5.14 4.90
C ASP A 37 -8.51 -4.33 4.29
N LEU A 38 -8.84 -3.20 3.62
CA LEU A 38 -7.83 -2.30 3.08
C LEU A 38 -6.96 -1.72 4.20
N GLU A 39 -7.56 -1.21 5.28
CA GLU A 39 -6.84 -0.63 6.40
C GLU A 39 -5.91 -1.66 7.08
N GLU A 40 -6.37 -2.90 7.30
CA GLU A 40 -5.52 -3.96 7.88
C GLU A 40 -4.31 -4.26 6.98
N LYS A 41 -4.54 -4.40 5.67
CA LYS A 41 -3.49 -4.69 4.69
C LYS A 41 -2.48 -3.55 4.59
N LEU A 42 -2.94 -2.30 4.58
CA LEU A 42 -2.08 -1.11 4.57
C LEU A 42 -1.27 -1.01 5.87
N ARG A 43 -1.90 -1.25 7.02
CA ARG A 43 -1.22 -1.24 8.33
C ARG A 43 -0.12 -2.30 8.37
N TYR A 44 -0.41 -3.53 7.94
CA TYR A 44 0.59 -4.58 7.84
C TYR A 44 1.78 -4.18 6.97
N CYS A 45 1.52 -3.58 5.80
CA CYS A 45 2.58 -3.11 4.92
C CYS A 45 3.42 -2.00 5.58
N GLY A 46 2.79 -1.05 6.25
CA GLY A 46 3.47 0.03 6.97
C GLY A 46 4.34 -0.47 8.13
N GLU A 47 3.84 -1.40 8.95
CA GLU A 47 4.58 -2.01 10.06
C GLU A 47 5.81 -2.81 9.60
N LYS A 48 5.76 -3.35 8.38
CA LYS A 48 6.82 -4.17 7.78
C LYS A 48 7.73 -3.41 6.81
N ASP A 49 7.55 -2.10 6.67
CA ASP A 49 8.28 -1.28 5.68
C ASP A 49 8.15 -1.84 4.25
N ILE A 50 6.95 -2.32 3.89
CA ILE A 50 6.62 -2.81 2.55
C ILE A 50 6.02 -1.65 1.76
N HIS A 51 6.59 -1.40 0.57
CA HIS A 51 6.13 -0.34 -0.31
C HIS A 51 5.01 -0.86 -1.20
N ILE A 52 3.92 -0.11 -1.34
CA ILE A 52 2.82 -0.49 -2.23
C ILE A 52 2.93 0.32 -3.52
N GLN A 53 2.90 -0.36 -4.66
CA GLN A 53 2.85 0.25 -5.97
C GLN A 53 1.50 -0.06 -6.63
N VAL A 54 0.70 0.97 -6.87
CA VAL A 54 -0.61 0.84 -7.53
C VAL A 54 -0.45 1.13 -9.03
N LYS A 55 -0.84 0.18 -9.90
CA LYS A 55 -0.67 0.32 -11.36
C LYS A 55 -1.76 1.11 -12.08
N ASP A 56 -3.02 1.04 -11.64
CA ASP A 56 -4.16 1.78 -12.22
C ASP A 56 -4.79 2.69 -11.15
N ALA A 57 -3.98 3.60 -10.59
CA ALA A 57 -4.47 4.61 -9.67
C ALA A 57 -5.21 5.71 -10.44
N ARG A 58 -6.54 5.66 -10.42
CA ARG A 58 -7.40 6.74 -10.94
C ARG A 58 -7.79 7.65 -9.80
N ILE A 59 -7.22 8.84 -9.78
CA ILE A 59 -7.54 9.86 -8.79
C ILE A 59 -8.62 10.75 -9.40
N THR A 60 -9.85 10.65 -8.87
CA THR A 60 -10.88 11.66 -9.12
C THR A 60 -10.60 12.90 -8.26
N PRO A 61 -10.87 14.11 -8.77
CA PRO A 61 -10.49 15.38 -8.12
C PRO A 61 -11.13 15.63 -6.73
N ASP A 62 -12.07 14.80 -6.29
CA ASP A 62 -12.67 14.86 -4.95
C ASP A 62 -11.81 14.20 -3.84
N VAL A 63 -10.66 13.60 -4.17
CA VAL A 63 -9.75 13.03 -3.18
C VAL A 63 -8.88 14.14 -2.57
N TYR A 64 -9.26 14.61 -1.38
CA TYR A 64 -8.41 15.46 -0.55
C TYR A 64 -7.24 14.65 0.02
N LEU A 65 -6.06 14.75 -0.62
CA LEU A 65 -4.82 14.23 -0.06
C LEU A 65 -4.28 15.23 0.98
N GLU A 66 -4.51 14.96 2.26
CA GLU A 66 -3.79 15.65 3.33
C GLU A 66 -2.34 15.16 3.35
N PHE A 67 -1.44 15.86 2.66
CA PHE A 67 -0.01 15.67 2.84
C PHE A 67 0.38 16.23 4.22
N PRO A 68 1.06 15.45 5.09
CA PRO A 68 1.62 16.01 6.30
C PRO A 68 2.62 17.09 5.89
N LYS A 69 2.35 18.35 6.28
CA LYS A 69 3.29 19.45 6.07
C LYS A 69 4.61 19.07 6.72
N GLN A 70 5.61 18.80 5.88
CA GLN A 70 6.98 18.57 6.30
C GLN A 70 7.40 19.79 7.12
N LYS A 71 7.52 19.64 8.44
CA LYS A 71 8.03 20.72 9.28
C LYS A 71 9.48 20.92 8.88
N ASP A 72 9.78 22.09 8.30
CA ASP A 72 11.14 22.53 8.03
C ASP A 72 12.00 22.33 9.28
N ILE A 73 12.97 21.42 9.19
CA ILE A 73 14.05 21.33 10.18
C ILE A 73 14.90 22.58 9.95
N LYS A 74 14.67 23.61 10.78
CA LYS A 74 15.58 24.76 10.84
C LYS A 74 16.96 24.25 11.26
N LYS A 75 17.91 24.51 10.38
CA LYS A 75 19.34 24.21 10.51
C LYS A 75 19.98 25.05 11.61
#